data_AF-A0A2G0E6N4-F1
#
_entry.id   AF-A0A2G0E6N4-F1
#
_cell.length_a   1.000
_cell.length_b   1.000
_cell.length_c   1.000
_cell.angle_alpha   90.00
_cell.angle_beta   90.00
_cell.angle_gamma   90.00
#
_symmetry.space_group_name_H-M   'P 1'
#
loop_
_entity.id
_entity.type
_entity.pdbx_description
1 polymer ?
#
loop_
_entity_poly.entity_id
_entity_poly.type
_entity_poly.pdbx_seq_one_letter_code
_entity_poly.pdbx_strand_id
1 'polypeptide(L)'
;PLQFENEANPLVHEKTTGPEIHQAFGVNGLDAFVAGIGTGGTITGAGRELKRVYPKIELVGVEPAESAILEGKEAGPHKIQGIGTGFVPKTLDTSVYDKVLSVTGDEAMETAREVGRKEGILVGISSGAAIAAALKVAKELGKGKKVLAVVPDNGERYLSTALYQEI
;
A
#
# COMPACT_ATOMS: atom_id res chain seq x y z
N PRO A 1 -10.23 -4.48 17.76
CA PRO A 1 -11.38 -3.54 17.96
C PRO A 1 -10.90 -2.08 17.88
N LEU A 2 -11.76 -1.15 17.43
CA LEU A 2 -11.41 0.28 17.19
C LEU A 2 -10.19 0.47 16.29
N GLN A 3 -10.13 -0.26 15.18
CA GLN A 3 -8.93 -0.36 14.34
C GLN A 3 -8.42 0.97 13.76
N PHE A 4 -9.26 2.00 13.68
CA PHE A 4 -8.91 3.34 13.18
C PHE A 4 -8.38 4.28 14.26
N GLU A 5 -8.40 3.87 15.54
CA GLU A 5 -8.02 4.69 16.70
C GLU A 5 -7.05 4.00 17.65
N ASN A 6 -6.96 2.67 17.58
CA ASN A 6 -6.17 1.89 18.50
C ASN A 6 -4.69 1.88 18.09
N GLU A 7 -3.84 2.53 18.87
CA GLU A 7 -2.38 2.58 18.67
C GLU A 7 -1.69 1.22 18.60
N ALA A 8 -2.32 0.15 19.13
CA ALA A 8 -1.79 -1.20 18.93
C ALA A 8 -1.71 -1.61 17.44
N ASN A 9 -2.52 -0.98 16.58
CA ASN A 9 -2.52 -1.22 15.14
C ASN A 9 -1.20 -0.75 14.48
N PRO A 10 -0.80 0.54 14.48
CA PRO A 10 0.51 0.91 13.95
C PRO A 10 1.67 0.30 14.74
N LEU A 11 1.55 0.14 16.06
CA LEU A 11 2.64 -0.38 16.88
C LEU A 11 3.07 -1.80 16.52
N VAL A 12 2.14 -2.66 16.07
CA VAL A 12 2.53 -4.02 15.63
C VAL A 12 3.39 -3.95 14.38
N HIS A 13 3.04 -3.10 13.41
CA HIS A 13 3.81 -2.94 12.18
C HIS A 13 5.19 -2.32 12.42
N GLU A 14 5.32 -1.43 13.41
CA GLU A 14 6.61 -0.89 13.84
C GLU A 14 7.50 -1.96 14.49
N LYS A 15 6.89 -2.92 15.20
CA LYS A 15 7.61 -3.99 15.92
C LYS A 15 7.85 -5.25 15.11
N THR A 16 7.10 -5.48 14.03
CA THR A 16 7.21 -6.71 13.22
C THR A 16 7.42 -6.41 11.74
N THR A 17 6.45 -5.79 11.06
CA THR A 17 6.51 -5.59 9.60
C THR A 17 7.72 -4.75 9.15
N GLY A 18 8.00 -3.62 9.82
CA GLY A 18 9.19 -2.81 9.53
C GLY A 18 10.50 -3.58 9.75
N PRO A 19 10.69 -4.21 10.92
CA PRO A 19 11.88 -5.03 11.19
C PRO A 19 12.06 -6.23 10.25
N GLU A 20 10.98 -6.89 9.84
CA GLU A 20 11.01 -7.98 8.85
C GLU A 20 11.51 -7.49 7.49
N ILE A 21 11.03 -6.32 7.03
CA ILE A 21 11.53 -5.69 5.80
C ILE A 21 13.01 -5.32 5.95
N HIS A 22 13.41 -4.70 7.06
CA HIS A 22 14.81 -4.38 7.30
C HIS A 22 15.70 -5.65 7.29
N GLN A 23 15.25 -6.73 7.92
CA GLN A 23 15.97 -8.01 7.90
C GLN A 23 16.12 -8.57 6.48
N ALA A 24 15.08 -8.46 5.65
CA ALA A 24 15.10 -8.96 4.28
C ALA A 24 16.03 -8.16 3.35
N PHE A 25 16.07 -6.83 3.49
CA PHE A 25 16.86 -5.95 2.61
C PHE A 25 18.26 -5.65 3.16
N GLY A 26 18.46 -5.79 4.46
CA GLY A 26 19.71 -5.61 5.17
C GLY A 26 20.35 -4.24 4.92
N VAL A 27 21.69 -4.20 4.98
CA VAL A 27 22.47 -2.97 4.76
C VAL A 27 22.34 -2.41 3.34
N ASN A 28 21.94 -3.24 2.36
CA ASN A 28 21.78 -2.84 0.97
C ASN A 28 20.50 -2.03 0.72
N GLY A 29 19.64 -1.92 1.73
CA GLY A 29 18.53 -0.98 1.79
C GLY A 29 17.41 -1.20 0.79
N LEU A 30 16.40 -0.35 0.94
CA LEU A 30 15.22 -0.20 0.10
C LEU A 30 15.10 1.29 -0.26
N ASP A 31 14.81 1.62 -1.52
CA ASP A 31 14.71 3.02 -1.96
C ASP A 31 13.28 3.57 -1.78
N ALA A 32 12.25 2.74 -1.95
CA ALA A 32 10.88 3.13 -1.65
C ALA A 32 10.00 2.00 -1.08
N PHE A 33 9.06 2.39 -0.23
CA PHE A 33 8.04 1.52 0.36
C PHE A 33 6.65 2.06 0.05
N VAL A 34 5.81 1.21 -0.54
CA VAL A 34 4.49 1.57 -1.07
C VAL A 34 3.42 0.75 -0.36
N ALA A 35 2.46 1.42 0.26
CA ALA A 35 1.38 0.77 1.00
C ALA A 35 0.04 1.49 0.83
N GLY A 36 -1.01 0.71 0.58
CA GLY A 36 -2.39 1.18 0.59
C GLY A 36 -2.85 1.61 1.98
N ILE A 37 -3.65 2.68 2.04
CA ILE A 37 -4.12 3.28 3.30
C ILE A 37 -5.59 2.93 3.54
N GLY A 38 -5.81 1.94 4.40
CA GLY A 38 -7.11 1.67 5.04
C GLY A 38 -7.14 2.31 6.43
N THR A 39 -6.69 1.57 7.44
CA THR A 39 -6.53 2.12 8.80
C THR A 39 -5.30 3.03 8.95
N GLY A 40 -4.36 2.97 8.01
CA GLY A 40 -3.08 3.67 8.10
C GLY A 40 -2.04 3.00 9.00
N GLY A 41 -2.38 1.90 9.68
CA GLY A 41 -1.47 1.21 10.60
C GLY A 41 -0.18 0.73 9.94
N THR A 42 -0.27 0.10 8.76
CA THR A 42 0.90 -0.44 8.04
C THR A 42 1.89 0.65 7.68
N ILE A 43 1.46 1.71 6.98
CA ILE A 43 2.36 2.78 6.53
C ILE A 43 2.91 3.58 7.71
N THR A 44 2.11 3.76 8.77
CA THR A 44 2.55 4.44 10.00
C THR A 44 3.61 3.64 10.73
N GLY A 45 3.30 2.40 11.11
CA GLY A 45 4.19 1.58 11.92
C GLY A 45 5.46 1.16 11.17
N ALA A 46 5.28 0.50 10.01
CA ALA A 46 6.43 0.08 9.23
C ALA A 46 7.23 1.28 8.72
N GLY A 47 6.56 2.38 8.35
CA GLY A 47 7.22 3.60 7.89
C GLY A 47 8.13 4.24 8.94
N ARG A 48 7.70 4.31 10.21
CA ARG A 48 8.53 4.82 11.32
C ARG A 48 9.82 4.02 11.46
N GLU A 49 9.73 2.69 11.49
CA GLU A 49 10.90 1.83 11.56
C GLU A 49 11.78 1.97 10.30
N LEU A 50 11.18 1.97 9.11
CA LEU A 50 11.93 2.08 7.86
C LEU A 50 12.64 3.43 7.74
N LYS A 51 12.04 4.56 8.13
CA LYS A 51 12.73 5.86 8.18
C LYS A 51 13.86 5.88 9.20
N ARG A 52 13.73 5.14 10.31
CA ARG A 52 14.80 5.00 11.31
C ARG A 52 16.02 4.26 10.75
N VAL A 53 15.81 3.16 10.02
CA VAL A 53 16.91 2.32 9.52
C VAL A 53 17.42 2.74 8.13
N TYR A 54 16.55 3.33 7.30
CA TYR A 54 16.85 3.84 5.97
C TYR A 54 16.43 5.32 5.87
N PRO A 55 17.22 6.28 6.37
CA PRO A 55 16.80 7.69 6.47
C PRO A 55 16.49 8.41 5.15
N LYS A 56 16.80 7.79 4.01
CA LYS A 56 16.55 8.31 2.66
C LYS A 56 15.45 7.56 1.91
N ILE A 57 14.78 6.60 2.56
CA ILE A 57 13.69 5.85 1.93
C ILE A 57 12.53 6.79 1.63
N GLU A 58 11.93 6.61 0.45
CA GLU A 58 10.67 7.25 0.10
C GLU A 58 9.49 6.37 0.52
N LEU A 59 8.59 6.92 1.33
CA LEU A 59 7.37 6.24 1.77
C LEU A 59 6.18 6.80 0.99
N VAL A 60 5.45 5.93 0.29
CA VAL A 60 4.36 6.29 -0.60
C VAL A 60 3.06 5.65 -0.14
N GLY A 61 2.09 6.48 0.24
CA GLY A 61 0.72 6.07 0.50
C GLY A 61 -0.04 5.81 -0.80
N VAL A 62 -1.02 4.91 -0.78
CA VAL A 62 -1.92 4.67 -1.91
C VAL A 62 -3.37 4.80 -1.47
N GLU A 63 -4.15 5.56 -2.23
CA GLU A 63 -5.58 5.73 -2.03
C GLU A 63 -6.36 5.58 -3.36
N PRO A 64 -7.68 5.33 -3.32
CA PRO A 64 -8.51 5.31 -4.52
C PRO A 64 -8.62 6.70 -5.15
N ALA A 65 -8.41 6.80 -6.45
CA ALA A 65 -8.56 8.05 -7.18
C ALA A 65 -9.98 8.64 -7.07
N GLU A 66 -10.98 7.77 -6.93
CA GLU A 66 -12.39 8.11 -6.77
C GLU A 66 -12.72 8.61 -5.35
N SER A 67 -11.79 8.48 -4.39
CA SER A 67 -11.97 8.91 -2.99
C SER A 67 -10.66 9.45 -2.39
N ALA A 68 -9.97 10.32 -3.13
CA ALA A 68 -8.61 10.78 -2.84
C ALA A 68 -8.56 11.90 -1.77
N ILE A 69 -8.98 11.57 -0.55
CA ILE A 69 -9.11 12.51 0.56
C ILE A 69 -7.77 12.98 1.10
N LEU A 70 -6.71 12.17 0.99
CA LEU A 70 -5.37 12.53 1.47
C LEU A 70 -4.70 13.52 0.52
N GLU A 71 -5.12 13.53 -0.75
CA GLU A 71 -4.83 14.57 -1.74
C GLU A 71 -5.82 15.77 -1.67
N GLY A 72 -6.72 15.80 -0.69
CA GLY A 72 -7.65 16.91 -0.46
C GLY A 72 -8.90 16.92 -1.35
N LYS A 73 -9.23 15.81 -2.02
CA LYS A 73 -10.47 15.66 -2.80
C LYS A 73 -11.61 15.13 -1.94
N GLU A 74 -12.82 15.12 -2.49
CA GLU A 74 -13.99 14.58 -1.81
C GLU A 74 -13.96 13.05 -1.72
N ALA A 75 -14.59 12.50 -0.68
CA ALA A 75 -14.81 11.07 -0.58
C ALA A 75 -15.85 10.61 -1.61
N GLY A 76 -15.64 9.44 -2.20
CA GLY A 76 -16.52 8.89 -3.24
C GLY A 76 -16.56 7.36 -3.24
N PRO A 77 -17.58 6.75 -3.86
CA PRO A 77 -17.65 5.29 -3.98
C PRO A 77 -16.52 4.78 -4.87
N HIS A 78 -15.86 3.69 -4.46
CA HIS A 78 -14.75 3.09 -5.20
C HIS A 78 -14.77 1.55 -5.12
N LYS A 79 -14.01 0.89 -6.00
CA LYS A 79 -13.94 -0.57 -6.11
C LYS A 79 -12.81 -1.22 -5.29
N ILE A 80 -11.84 -0.43 -4.83
CA ILE A 80 -10.64 -0.95 -4.17
C ILE A 80 -10.94 -1.32 -2.70
N GLN A 81 -11.28 -2.57 -2.46
CA GLN A 81 -11.57 -3.07 -1.11
C GLN A 81 -10.31 -3.04 -0.21
N GLY A 82 -10.47 -2.54 1.02
CA GLY A 82 -9.44 -2.53 2.06
C GLY A 82 -8.72 -1.18 2.26
N ILE A 83 -8.86 -0.22 1.36
CA ILE A 83 -8.27 1.14 1.46
C ILE A 83 -9.33 2.21 1.18
N GLY A 84 -9.01 3.49 1.39
CA GLY A 84 -9.88 4.61 0.99
C GLY A 84 -11.13 4.75 1.87
N THR A 85 -10.98 4.87 3.18
CA THR A 85 -12.10 4.81 4.14
C THR A 85 -13.03 6.02 4.13
N GLY A 86 -12.77 7.05 3.31
CA GLY A 86 -13.57 8.27 3.23
C GLY A 86 -13.35 9.27 4.38
N PHE A 87 -12.44 8.97 5.30
CA PHE A 87 -11.95 9.88 6.36
C PHE A 87 -10.51 9.53 6.72
N VAL A 88 -9.79 10.47 7.34
CA VAL A 88 -8.40 10.26 7.82
C VAL A 88 -8.42 9.52 9.16
N PRO A 89 -7.91 8.26 9.25
CA PRO A 89 -7.87 7.52 10.51
C PRO A 89 -6.95 8.17 11.55
N LYS A 90 -7.25 8.05 12.85
CA LYS A 90 -6.35 8.55 13.92
C LYS A 90 -5.05 7.75 13.99
N THR A 91 -5.06 6.49 13.57
CA THR A 91 -3.89 5.62 13.47
C THR A 91 -2.98 5.93 12.29
N LEU A 92 -3.35 6.87 11.41
CA LEU A 92 -2.50 7.32 10.31
C LEU A 92 -1.67 8.53 10.75
N ASP A 93 -0.35 8.37 10.75
CA ASP A 93 0.60 9.47 10.91
C ASP A 93 0.91 10.09 9.54
N THR A 94 0.29 11.22 9.22
CA THR A 94 0.49 11.88 7.91
C THR A 94 1.86 12.53 7.74
N SER A 95 2.66 12.62 8.81
CA SER A 95 4.03 13.13 8.74
C SER A 95 5.05 12.05 8.34
N VAL A 96 4.66 10.77 8.40
CA VAL A 96 5.59 9.66 8.14
C VAL A 96 5.86 9.50 6.65
N TYR A 97 4.86 9.65 5.78
CA TYR A 97 4.98 9.40 4.35
C TYR A 97 5.36 10.66 3.57
N ASP A 98 5.99 10.49 2.41
CA ASP A 98 6.52 11.59 1.61
C ASP A 98 5.51 12.05 0.55
N LYS A 99 4.71 11.12 0.01
CA LYS A 99 3.60 11.42 -0.92
C LYS A 99 2.51 10.37 -0.88
N VAL A 100 1.35 10.70 -1.44
CA VAL A 100 0.25 9.77 -1.71
C VAL A 100 0.02 9.70 -3.21
N LEU A 101 -0.24 8.50 -3.73
CA LEU A 101 -0.64 8.28 -5.11
C LEU A 101 -2.06 7.73 -5.18
N SER A 102 -2.92 8.43 -5.92
CA SER A 102 -4.22 7.92 -6.36
C SER A 102 -4.09 6.82 -7.42
N VAL A 103 -4.85 5.74 -7.25
CA VAL A 103 -5.02 4.66 -8.23
C VAL A 103 -6.51 4.42 -8.47
N THR A 104 -6.94 4.29 -9.73
CA THR A 104 -8.35 4.00 -10.03
C THR A 104 -8.69 2.54 -9.72
N GLY A 105 -9.96 2.25 -9.45
CA GLY A 105 -10.41 0.88 -9.24
C GLY A 105 -10.12 -0.04 -10.43
N ASP A 106 -10.25 0.48 -11.66
CA ASP A 106 -10.00 -0.29 -12.88
C ASP A 106 -8.51 -0.57 -13.09
N GLU A 107 -7.63 0.40 -12.80
CA GLU A 107 -6.17 0.21 -12.84
C GLU A 107 -5.72 -0.82 -11.79
N ALA A 108 -6.27 -0.75 -10.58
CA ALA A 108 -5.97 -1.70 -9.50
C ALA A 108 -6.37 -3.14 -9.89
N MET A 109 -7.59 -3.33 -10.40
CA MET A 109 -8.07 -4.65 -10.81
C MET A 109 -7.24 -5.20 -11.98
N GLU A 110 -6.95 -4.38 -13.00
CA GLU A 110 -6.16 -4.87 -14.13
C GLU A 110 -4.75 -5.25 -13.70
N THR A 111 -4.12 -4.44 -12.86
CA THR A 111 -2.78 -4.75 -12.32
C THR A 111 -2.78 -6.06 -11.52
N ALA A 112 -3.78 -6.28 -10.66
CA ALA A 112 -3.92 -7.52 -9.91
C ALA A 112 -4.08 -8.75 -10.83
N ARG A 113 -4.85 -8.62 -11.93
CA ARG A 113 -4.98 -9.69 -12.93
C ARG A 113 -3.69 -9.93 -13.70
N GLU A 114 -2.99 -8.86 -14.10
CA GLU A 114 -1.70 -8.98 -14.78
C GLU A 114 -0.67 -9.71 -13.92
N VAL A 115 -0.59 -9.40 -12.62
CA VAL A 115 0.30 -10.11 -11.68
C VAL A 115 -0.04 -11.59 -11.60
N GLY A 116 -1.34 -11.93 -11.55
CA GLY A 116 -1.78 -13.33 -11.61
C GLY A 116 -1.35 -14.03 -12.91
N ARG A 117 -1.50 -13.37 -14.06
CA ARG A 117 -1.18 -13.94 -15.39
C ARG A 117 0.33 -14.03 -15.67
N LYS A 118 1.11 -13.03 -15.28
CA LYS A 118 2.53 -12.89 -15.63
C LYS A 118 3.45 -13.51 -14.56
N GLU A 119 3.11 -13.35 -13.29
CA GLU A 119 3.96 -13.74 -12.16
C GLU A 119 3.43 -14.98 -11.42
N GLY A 120 2.20 -15.43 -11.72
CA GLY A 120 1.58 -16.58 -11.05
C GLY A 120 1.15 -16.30 -9.61
N ILE A 121 1.03 -15.04 -9.20
CA ILE A 121 0.65 -14.63 -7.85
C ILE A 121 -0.77 -14.04 -7.88
N LEU A 122 -1.73 -14.74 -7.30
CA LEU A 122 -3.11 -14.25 -7.17
C LEU A 122 -3.23 -13.33 -5.95
N VAL A 123 -3.61 -12.06 -6.19
CA VAL A 123 -3.64 -11.00 -5.17
C VAL A 123 -4.99 -10.29 -5.13
N GLY A 124 -5.33 -9.66 -4.01
CA GLY A 124 -6.54 -8.82 -3.91
C GLY A 124 -6.46 -7.48 -4.65
N ILE A 125 -7.57 -6.73 -4.65
CA ILE A 125 -7.69 -5.46 -5.39
C ILE A 125 -6.74 -4.39 -4.82
N SER A 126 -6.61 -4.27 -3.50
CA SER A 126 -5.70 -3.30 -2.86
C SER A 126 -4.22 -3.63 -3.12
N SER A 127 -3.86 -4.90 -3.25
CA SER A 127 -2.54 -5.33 -3.71
C SER A 127 -2.27 -4.85 -5.13
N GLY A 128 -3.25 -4.99 -6.05
CA GLY A 128 -3.15 -4.44 -7.39
C GLY A 128 -2.92 -2.93 -7.40
N ALA A 129 -3.61 -2.19 -6.53
CA ALA A 129 -3.40 -0.75 -6.37
C ALA A 129 -1.98 -0.41 -5.88
N ALA A 130 -1.50 -1.11 -4.85
CA ALA A 130 -0.15 -0.90 -4.31
C ALA A 130 0.94 -1.22 -5.36
N ILE A 131 0.75 -2.29 -6.14
CA ILE A 131 1.68 -2.67 -7.22
C ILE A 131 1.65 -1.65 -8.36
N ALA A 132 0.48 -1.16 -8.77
CA ALA A 132 0.35 -0.13 -9.79
C ALA A 132 1.10 1.15 -9.39
N ALA A 133 0.92 1.60 -8.14
CA ALA A 133 1.66 2.72 -7.59
C ALA A 133 3.17 2.45 -7.53
N ALA A 134 3.59 1.26 -7.09
CA ALA A 134 5.00 0.87 -7.04
C ALA A 134 5.67 0.85 -8.41
N LEU A 135 4.97 0.44 -9.47
CA LEU A 135 5.49 0.50 -10.85
C LEU A 135 5.70 1.95 -11.31
N LYS A 136 4.81 2.87 -10.93
CA LYS A 136 4.98 4.32 -11.20
C LYS A 136 6.20 4.88 -10.46
N VAL A 137 6.35 4.55 -9.17
CA VAL A 137 7.49 4.96 -8.34
C VAL A 137 8.81 4.38 -8.87
N ALA A 138 8.84 3.10 -9.24
CA ALA A 138 10.02 2.46 -9.80
C ALA A 138 10.49 3.13 -11.11
N LYS A 139 9.54 3.56 -11.95
CA LYS A 139 9.84 4.30 -13.18
C LYS A 139 10.45 5.68 -12.89
N GLU A 140 9.96 6.37 -11.86
CA GLU A 140 10.46 7.68 -11.41
C GLU A 140 11.88 7.58 -10.83
N LEU A 141 12.12 6.61 -9.94
CA LEU A 141 13.42 6.39 -9.29
C LEU A 141 14.49 5.91 -10.28
N GLY A 142 14.10 5.16 -11.30
CA GLY A 142 14.98 4.71 -12.38
C GLY A 142 15.71 3.40 -12.10
N LYS A 143 16.63 3.04 -13.01
CA LYS A 143 17.28 1.72 -13.02
C LYS A 143 18.12 1.48 -11.76
N GLY A 144 18.07 0.25 -11.26
CA GLY A 144 18.86 -0.20 -10.10
C GLY A 144 18.25 0.15 -8.74
N LYS A 145 17.10 0.81 -8.71
CA LYS A 145 16.36 1.18 -7.50
C LYS A 145 15.42 0.07 -7.05
N LYS A 146 15.25 -0.07 -5.75
CA LYS A 146 14.42 -1.11 -5.12
C LYS A 146 13.16 -0.50 -4.55
N VAL A 147 12.01 -1.00 -4.98
CA VAL A 147 10.69 -0.58 -4.52
C VAL A 147 9.97 -1.80 -3.95
N LEU A 148 9.40 -1.67 -2.76
CA LEU A 148 8.58 -2.68 -2.12
C LEU A 148 7.12 -2.22 -2.12
N ALA A 149 6.22 -3.09 -2.59
CA ALA A 149 4.78 -2.90 -2.47
C ALA A 149 4.22 -3.92 -1.47
N VAL A 150 3.34 -3.46 -0.57
CA VAL A 150 2.61 -4.38 0.33
C VAL A 150 1.46 -5.03 -0.44
N VAL A 151 1.40 -6.36 -0.37
CA VAL A 151 0.28 -7.20 -0.86
C VAL A 151 -0.51 -7.66 0.37
N PRO A 152 -1.63 -7.00 0.75
CA PRO A 152 -2.27 -7.23 2.04
C PRO A 152 -2.98 -8.59 2.15
N ASP A 153 -3.44 -9.13 1.03
CA ASP A 153 -4.18 -10.40 0.99
C ASP A 153 -4.07 -11.15 -0.34
N ASN A 154 -4.50 -12.41 -0.31
CA ASN A 154 -4.53 -13.30 -1.47
C ASN A 154 -5.79 -13.10 -2.33
N GLY A 155 -5.66 -13.45 -3.61
CA GLY A 155 -6.73 -13.30 -4.60
C GLY A 155 -7.88 -14.30 -4.46
N GLU A 156 -7.70 -15.43 -3.77
CA GLU A 156 -8.73 -16.48 -3.62
C GLU A 156 -10.01 -15.95 -2.96
N ARG A 157 -9.87 -14.97 -2.06
CA ARG A 157 -11.00 -14.28 -1.41
C ARG A 157 -11.88 -13.49 -2.37
N TYR A 158 -11.40 -13.24 -3.58
CA TYR A 158 -12.02 -12.37 -4.57
C TYR A 158 -12.58 -13.11 -5.79
N LEU A 159 -12.55 -14.46 -5.81
CA LEU A 159 -13.05 -15.28 -6.92
C LEU A 159 -14.52 -15.02 -7.26
N SER A 160 -15.33 -14.61 -6.28
CA SER A 160 -16.74 -14.27 -6.47
C SER A 160 -16.99 -12.77 -6.74
N THR A 161 -15.93 -11.97 -6.93
CA THR A 161 -16.02 -10.52 -7.15
C THR A 161 -15.65 -10.15 -8.59
N ALA A 162 -15.91 -8.89 -8.97
CA ALA A 162 -15.53 -8.36 -10.29
C ALA A 162 -14.03 -8.46 -10.62
N LEU A 163 -13.16 -8.72 -9.64
CA LEU A 163 -11.74 -8.94 -9.90
C LEU A 163 -11.48 -10.16 -10.79
N TYR A 164 -12.19 -11.27 -10.53
CA TYR A 164 -11.92 -12.58 -11.13
C TYR A 164 -13.14 -13.25 -11.80
N GLN A 165 -14.32 -12.63 -11.79
CA GLN A 165 -15.51 -13.19 -12.46
C GLN A 165 -15.38 -13.32 -14.00
N GLU A 166 -14.40 -12.66 -14.62
CA GLU A 166 -14.20 -12.63 -16.07
C GLU A 166 -12.88 -13.29 -16.54
N ILE A 167 -12.18 -13.99 -15.63
CA ILE A 167 -11.02 -14.85 -16.00
C ILE A 167 -11.50 -16.28 -16.19
#